data_AF-A0A2S7P1D4-F1
#
_entry.id   AF-A0A2S7P1D4-F1
#
_cell.length_a   1.000
_cell.length_b   1.000
_cell.length_c   1.000
_cell.angle_alpha   90.00
_cell.angle_beta   90.00
_cell.angle_gamma   90.00
#
_symmetry.space_group_name_H-M   'P 1'
#
loop_
_entity.id
_entity.type
_entity.pdbx_description
1 polymer ?
#
loop_
_entity_poly.entity_id
_entity_poly.type
_entity_poly.pdbx_seq_one_letter_code
_entity_poly.pdbx_strand_id
1 'polypeptide(L)'
;MKLLTLATEPEYTAYDFDNYRYWKGPNLSIGQIYPVEYARAFYEGMQAAGQENIVNLIRCAWAGSQKYGTLVWSGDIASSWSSFRNQLAAGLNMGLAGLPWWTTDIGGFHGGDPKDPKFQELFVRWFQWGTFCPVMRLHGDREPRQPQVGEGGGATCRSGADNEVWSYGEEVYEICKKYLLLREELREYTRLLMKDAHERGSPVMRPCFYDFPNDPKCWELETQYMYGPKYLCFPVFEPGQRKMSVYLPVGAKWMMKDGGAIFDGGVTVEVDCPIDLMPVFVRQD
;
A
#
# COMPACT_ATOMS: atom_id res chain seq x y z
N MET A 1 -9.74 -15.01 -8.80
CA MET A 1 -9.13 -13.65 -8.81
C MET A 1 -9.25 -13.15 -10.26
N LYS A 2 -9.89 -12.04 -10.63
CA LYS A 2 -10.20 -10.76 -9.96
C LYS A 2 -11.60 -10.29 -10.37
N LEU A 3 -12.44 -9.90 -9.42
CA LEU A 3 -13.38 -8.81 -9.68
C LEU A 3 -12.64 -7.54 -9.22
N LEU A 4 -12.32 -6.67 -10.17
CA LEU A 4 -11.86 -5.33 -9.86
C LEU A 4 -13.13 -4.53 -9.56
N THR A 5 -13.35 -4.19 -8.29
CA THR A 5 -14.58 -3.49 -7.90
C THR A 5 -14.23 -2.06 -7.59
N LEU A 6 -14.58 -1.19 -8.55
CA LEU A 6 -14.37 0.25 -8.51
C LEU A 6 -15.58 0.94 -7.85
N ALA A 7 -15.39 2.15 -7.31
CA ALA A 7 -16.46 2.98 -6.74
C ALA A 7 -17.30 2.33 -5.63
N THR A 8 -16.62 1.88 -4.57
CA THR A 8 -17.26 1.12 -3.46
C THR A 8 -17.66 1.98 -2.27
N GLU A 9 -17.53 3.30 -2.34
CA GLU A 9 -18.00 4.25 -1.33
C GLU A 9 -19.55 4.29 -1.20
N PRO A 10 -20.38 4.35 -2.26
CA PRO A 10 -20.11 4.48 -3.70
C PRO A 10 -19.78 5.92 -4.14
N GLU A 11 -19.08 6.07 -5.27
CA GLU A 11 -18.69 7.38 -5.80
C GLU A 11 -19.87 8.08 -6.47
N TYR A 12 -20.59 8.87 -5.68
CA TYR A 12 -21.59 9.79 -6.19
C TYR A 12 -20.93 10.93 -6.97
N THR A 13 -21.60 11.39 -8.03
CA THR A 13 -21.18 12.61 -8.74
C THR A 13 -21.14 13.84 -7.83
N ALA A 14 -22.06 13.90 -6.86
CA ALA A 14 -22.06 14.87 -5.77
C ALA A 14 -22.37 14.16 -4.44
N TYR A 15 -21.61 14.44 -3.39
CA TYR A 15 -21.75 13.78 -2.08
C TYR A 15 -22.85 14.41 -1.20
N ASP A 16 -24.05 14.56 -1.77
CA ASP A 16 -25.24 15.07 -1.09
C ASP A 16 -25.96 13.92 -0.36
N PHE A 17 -25.36 13.44 0.74
CA PHE A 17 -25.78 12.20 1.42
C PHE A 17 -27.25 12.20 1.88
N ASP A 18 -27.85 13.35 2.15
CA ASP A 18 -29.25 13.53 2.52
C ASP A 18 -30.23 13.25 1.38
N ASN A 19 -29.77 13.35 0.13
CA ASN A 19 -30.57 13.12 -1.07
C ASN A 19 -30.67 11.63 -1.47
N TYR A 20 -29.97 10.74 -0.77
CA TYR A 20 -29.92 9.31 -1.11
C TYR A 20 -30.54 8.42 -0.02
N ARG A 21 -31.16 7.31 -0.45
CA ARG A 21 -31.73 6.29 0.43
C ARG A 21 -31.39 4.90 -0.12
N TYR A 22 -30.95 4.00 0.76
CA TYR A 22 -30.78 2.58 0.44
C TYR A 22 -31.94 1.76 0.99
N TRP A 23 -31.96 0.48 0.65
CA TRP A 23 -32.98 -0.46 1.12
C TRP A 23 -33.11 -0.51 2.65
N LYS A 24 -31.99 -0.44 3.38
CA LYS A 24 -31.99 -0.47 4.86
C LYS A 24 -32.36 0.87 5.53
N GLY A 25 -32.44 1.96 4.78
CA GLY A 25 -32.74 3.28 5.34
C GLY A 25 -32.08 4.46 4.62
N PRO A 26 -32.25 5.69 5.14
CA PRO A 26 -31.61 6.89 4.61
C PRO A 26 -30.08 6.78 4.63
N ASN A 27 -29.41 7.28 3.60
CA ASN A 27 -27.94 7.22 3.50
C ASN A 27 -27.26 7.92 4.69
N LEU A 28 -27.82 9.03 5.20
CA LEU A 28 -27.35 9.69 6.43
C LEU A 28 -27.22 8.76 7.66
N SER A 29 -28.05 7.72 7.76
CA SER A 29 -28.06 6.83 8.93
C SER A 29 -27.26 5.56 8.73
N ILE A 30 -27.21 5.03 7.50
CA ILE A 30 -26.65 3.70 7.23
C ILE A 30 -25.61 3.67 6.12
N GLY A 31 -25.25 4.82 5.54
CA GLY A 31 -24.44 4.95 4.33
C GLY A 31 -23.13 4.18 4.36
N GLN A 32 -22.42 4.29 5.49
CA GLN A 32 -21.10 3.71 5.67
C GLN A 32 -21.07 2.17 5.61
N ILE A 33 -22.22 1.49 5.71
CA ILE A 33 -22.27 0.02 5.57
C ILE A 33 -22.19 -0.44 4.10
N TYR A 34 -22.40 0.45 3.13
CA TYR A 34 -22.41 0.12 1.71
C TYR A 34 -21.17 -0.70 1.27
N PRO A 35 -19.92 -0.27 1.53
CA PRO A 35 -18.73 -1.05 1.16
C PRO A 35 -18.68 -2.45 1.79
N VAL A 36 -19.27 -2.64 2.97
CA VAL A 36 -19.32 -3.96 3.63
C VAL A 36 -20.28 -4.89 2.91
N GLU A 37 -21.49 -4.40 2.59
CA GLU A 37 -22.49 -5.18 1.87
C GLU A 37 -22.04 -5.46 0.43
N TYR A 38 -21.32 -4.52 -0.18
CA TYR A 38 -20.67 -4.70 -1.47
C TYR A 38 -19.66 -5.86 -1.42
N ALA A 39 -18.72 -5.83 -0.46
CA ALA A 39 -17.73 -6.88 -0.28
C ALA A 39 -18.39 -8.24 -0.01
N ARG A 40 -19.41 -8.24 0.84
CA ARG A 40 -20.19 -9.42 1.22
C ARG A 40 -20.84 -10.08 0.02
N ALA A 41 -21.47 -9.30 -0.86
CA ALA A 41 -22.20 -9.82 -2.03
C ALA A 41 -21.29 -10.69 -2.92
N PHE A 42 -20.08 -10.21 -3.20
CA PHE A 42 -19.12 -10.98 -4.00
C PHE A 42 -18.50 -12.14 -3.23
N TYR A 43 -18.13 -11.93 -1.96
CA TYR A 43 -17.52 -12.98 -1.14
C TYR A 43 -18.46 -14.18 -0.98
N GLU A 44 -19.71 -13.94 -0.54
CA GLU A 44 -20.71 -15.01 -0.34
C GLU A 44 -21.10 -15.66 -1.68
N GLY A 45 -21.20 -14.88 -2.77
CA GLY A 45 -21.49 -15.42 -4.09
C GLY A 45 -20.39 -16.35 -4.62
N MET A 46 -19.12 -15.94 -4.47
CA MET A 46 -17.96 -16.75 -4.87
C MET A 46 -17.81 -17.99 -3.99
N GLN A 47 -18.08 -17.86 -2.69
CA GLN A 47 -18.08 -18.98 -1.74
C GLN A 47 -19.18 -20.00 -2.09
N ALA A 48 -20.40 -19.54 -2.40
CA ALA A 48 -21.50 -20.40 -2.84
C ALA A 48 -21.19 -21.12 -4.17
N ALA A 49 -20.37 -20.51 -5.03
CA ALA A 49 -19.84 -21.13 -6.24
C ALA A 49 -18.66 -22.09 -6.00
N GLY A 50 -18.27 -22.34 -4.74
CA GLY A 50 -17.22 -23.28 -4.35
C GLY A 50 -15.80 -22.70 -4.33
N GLN A 51 -15.64 -21.38 -4.43
CA GLN A 51 -14.32 -20.77 -4.35
C GLN A 51 -13.86 -20.62 -2.88
N GLU A 52 -12.64 -21.05 -2.58
CA GLU A 52 -11.98 -20.84 -1.28
C GLU A 52 -10.92 -19.72 -1.35
N ASN A 53 -10.45 -19.27 -0.18
CA ASN A 53 -9.38 -18.25 -0.04
C ASN A 53 -9.63 -16.98 -0.87
N ILE A 54 -10.86 -16.47 -0.81
CA ILE A 54 -11.33 -15.34 -1.63
C ILE A 54 -10.67 -14.04 -1.17
N VAL A 55 -10.16 -13.29 -2.16
CA VAL A 55 -9.70 -11.91 -2.00
C VAL A 55 -10.22 -11.06 -3.16
N ASN A 56 -10.78 -9.91 -2.84
CA ASN A 56 -11.30 -8.93 -3.80
C ASN A 56 -10.67 -7.57 -3.53
N LEU A 57 -10.33 -6.84 -4.61
CA LEU A 57 -9.79 -5.48 -4.51
C LEU A 57 -10.95 -4.48 -4.43
N ILE A 58 -11.05 -3.77 -3.31
CA ILE A 58 -12.17 -2.89 -2.96
C ILE A 58 -11.62 -1.49 -2.61
N ARG A 59 -12.28 -0.41 -3.04
CA ARG A 59 -11.76 0.97 -2.85
C ARG A 59 -12.06 1.54 -1.46
N CYS A 60 -13.09 1.02 -0.80
CA CYS A 60 -13.61 1.54 0.46
C CYS A 60 -13.98 0.39 1.40
N ALA A 61 -13.97 0.64 2.71
CA ALA A 61 -14.28 -0.34 3.72
C ALA A 61 -14.96 0.32 4.92
N TRP A 62 -15.63 -0.50 5.73
CA TRP A 62 -16.10 -0.12 7.05
C TRP A 62 -15.82 -1.26 8.04
N ALA A 63 -16.16 -1.05 9.31
CA ALA A 63 -15.90 -2.02 10.36
C ALA A 63 -16.46 -3.41 10.00
N GLY A 64 -15.58 -4.42 9.99
CA GLY A 64 -15.93 -5.79 9.67
C GLY A 64 -15.77 -6.18 8.20
N SER A 65 -15.40 -5.27 7.28
CA SER A 65 -15.15 -5.60 5.87
C SER A 65 -14.06 -6.69 5.69
N GLN A 66 -13.09 -6.81 6.60
CA GLN A 66 -12.00 -7.79 6.52
C GLN A 66 -12.49 -9.24 6.47
N LYS A 67 -13.68 -9.54 7.04
CA LYS A 67 -14.24 -10.91 7.02
C LYS A 67 -14.65 -11.38 5.62
N TYR A 68 -14.81 -10.45 4.68
CA TYR A 68 -15.25 -10.71 3.31
C TYR A 68 -14.11 -10.63 2.29
N GLY A 69 -12.89 -10.92 2.73
CA GLY A 69 -11.72 -10.96 1.85
C GLY A 69 -11.40 -9.63 1.18
N THR A 70 -11.64 -8.52 1.90
CA THR A 70 -11.49 -7.15 1.38
C THR A 70 -10.03 -6.72 1.39
N LEU A 71 -9.38 -6.75 0.22
CA LEU A 71 -8.12 -6.04 -0.02
C LEU A 71 -8.44 -4.60 -0.38
N VAL A 72 -8.15 -3.67 0.53
CA VAL A 72 -8.41 -2.24 0.29
C VAL A 72 -7.25 -1.59 -0.46
N TRP A 73 -7.54 -0.70 -1.41
CA TRP A 73 -6.55 0.29 -1.86
C TRP A 73 -7.04 1.71 -1.67
N SER A 74 -6.10 2.65 -1.58
CA SER A 74 -6.37 4.04 -1.18
C SER A 74 -6.99 4.95 -2.26
N GLY A 75 -7.41 4.39 -3.39
CA GLY A 75 -8.13 5.13 -4.43
C GLY A 75 -7.25 6.04 -5.29
N ASP A 76 -7.91 7.04 -5.87
CA ASP A 76 -7.48 7.74 -7.07
C ASP A 76 -6.63 8.98 -6.72
N ILE A 77 -5.53 8.75 -6.00
CA ILE A 77 -4.65 9.80 -5.46
C ILE A 77 -3.72 10.40 -6.52
N ALA A 78 -3.28 11.64 -6.33
CA ALA A 78 -2.27 12.26 -7.19
C ALA A 78 -0.90 11.58 -7.04
N SER A 79 -0.15 11.47 -8.15
CA SER A 79 1.26 11.11 -8.20
C SER A 79 2.14 12.23 -7.64
N SER A 80 2.22 12.33 -6.32
CA SER A 80 3.02 13.36 -5.62
C SER A 80 3.69 12.83 -4.35
N TRP A 81 4.75 13.51 -3.90
CA TRP A 81 5.46 13.17 -2.65
C TRP A 81 4.57 13.31 -1.41
N SER A 82 3.70 14.32 -1.36
CA SER A 82 2.75 14.50 -0.27
C SER A 82 1.72 13.36 -0.23
N SER A 83 1.18 12.97 -1.40
CA SER A 83 0.31 11.78 -1.50
C SER A 83 1.02 10.53 -0.99
N PHE A 84 2.28 10.31 -1.40
CA PHE A 84 3.07 9.16 -0.98
C PHE A 84 3.27 9.12 0.54
N ARG A 85 3.65 10.25 1.16
CA ARG A 85 3.78 10.37 2.62
C ARG A 85 2.45 10.06 3.34
N ASN A 86 1.33 10.60 2.84
CA ASN A 86 0.01 10.34 3.40
C ASN A 86 -0.36 8.85 3.34
N GLN A 87 0.11 8.12 2.33
CA GLN A 87 -0.19 6.70 2.18
C GLN A 87 0.43 5.83 3.28
N LEU A 88 1.60 6.19 3.82
CA LEU A 88 2.16 5.46 4.95
C LEU A 88 1.23 5.57 6.16
N ALA A 89 0.82 6.79 6.52
CA ALA A 89 -0.10 7.01 7.63
C ALA A 89 -1.46 6.31 7.40
N ALA A 90 -2.00 6.37 6.18
CA ALA A 90 -3.24 5.68 5.83
C ALA A 90 -3.13 4.16 5.97
N GLY A 91 -2.09 3.54 5.41
CA GLY A 91 -1.89 2.10 5.46
C GLY A 91 -1.69 1.57 6.88
N LEU A 92 -0.92 2.27 7.71
CA LEU A 92 -0.71 1.91 9.11
C LEU A 92 -2.00 1.98 9.92
N ASN A 93 -2.78 3.06 9.76
CA ASN A 93 -4.06 3.21 10.44
C ASN A 93 -5.11 2.21 9.95
N MET A 94 -5.12 1.86 8.66
CA MET A 94 -5.97 0.80 8.12
C MET A 94 -5.63 -0.57 8.72
N GLY A 95 -4.33 -0.86 8.88
CA GLY A 95 -3.87 -2.04 9.59
C GLY A 95 -4.39 -2.09 11.04
N LEU A 96 -4.25 -1.00 11.79
CA LEU A 96 -4.79 -0.90 13.17
C LEU A 96 -6.32 -0.98 13.23
N ALA A 97 -7.02 -0.49 12.21
CA ALA A 97 -8.47 -0.58 12.08
C ALA A 97 -8.96 -2.01 11.75
N GLY A 98 -8.05 -2.99 11.66
CA GLY A 98 -8.36 -4.40 11.42
C GLY A 98 -8.50 -4.78 9.95
N LEU A 99 -7.94 -3.98 9.03
CA LEU A 99 -7.90 -4.25 7.59
C LEU A 99 -6.46 -4.62 7.18
N PRO A 100 -6.02 -5.88 7.40
CA PRO A 100 -4.63 -6.29 7.17
C PRO A 100 -4.26 -6.37 5.69
N TRP A 101 -5.25 -6.48 4.81
CA TRP A 101 -5.07 -6.49 3.36
C TRP A 101 -5.27 -5.09 2.83
N TRP A 102 -4.16 -4.38 2.63
CA TRP A 102 -4.15 -3.01 2.14
C TRP A 102 -3.01 -2.79 1.13
N THR A 103 -3.19 -1.87 0.19
CA THR A 103 -2.20 -1.49 -0.82
C THR A 103 -2.44 -0.07 -1.34
N THR A 104 -1.54 0.43 -2.17
CA THR A 104 -1.75 1.64 -2.99
C THR A 104 -1.65 1.31 -4.49
N ASP A 105 -1.85 2.33 -5.31
CA ASP A 105 -1.28 2.40 -6.65
C ASP A 105 0.20 2.80 -6.51
N ILE A 106 1.15 1.93 -6.88
CA ILE A 106 2.57 2.29 -6.87
C ILE A 106 2.80 3.44 -7.86
N GLY A 107 3.35 4.56 -7.36
CA GLY A 107 3.50 5.81 -8.11
C GLY A 107 2.28 6.74 -8.06
N GLY A 108 1.22 6.40 -7.31
CA GLY A 108 -0.04 7.15 -7.30
C GLY A 108 -0.89 6.89 -8.55
N PHE A 109 -2.10 7.44 -8.60
CA PHE A 109 -3.04 7.20 -9.69
C PHE A 109 -2.91 8.22 -10.82
N HIS A 110 -3.04 9.52 -10.51
CA HIS A 110 -3.14 10.59 -11.51
C HIS A 110 -1.87 11.43 -11.67
N GLY A 111 -1.57 11.80 -12.92
CA GLY A 111 -0.63 12.90 -13.25
C GLY A 111 0.84 12.50 -13.36
N GLY A 112 1.16 11.21 -13.26
CA GLY A 112 2.51 10.71 -13.48
C GLY A 112 2.83 10.47 -14.95
N ASP A 113 3.91 11.07 -15.46
CA ASP A 113 4.45 10.84 -16.81
C ASP A 113 5.71 9.95 -16.72
N PRO A 114 5.70 8.71 -17.24
CA PRO A 114 6.85 7.79 -17.20
C PRO A 114 8.15 8.34 -17.81
N LYS A 115 8.08 9.42 -18.61
CA LYS A 115 9.23 10.09 -19.21
C LYS A 115 9.75 11.29 -18.41
N ASP A 116 9.03 11.74 -17.38
CA ASP A 116 9.48 12.81 -16.49
C ASP A 116 10.43 12.24 -15.41
N PRO A 117 11.71 12.66 -15.37
CA PRO A 117 12.65 12.20 -14.34
C PRO A 117 12.18 12.45 -12.89
N LYS A 118 11.40 13.51 -12.65
CA LYS A 118 10.84 13.78 -11.31
C LYS A 118 9.82 12.74 -10.91
N PHE A 119 8.98 12.31 -11.85
CA PHE A 119 8.02 11.24 -11.62
C PHE A 119 8.73 9.89 -11.50
N GLN A 120 9.75 9.62 -12.30
CA GLN A 120 10.55 8.39 -12.19
C GLN A 120 11.17 8.24 -10.79
N GLU A 121 11.71 9.31 -10.19
CA GLU A 121 12.24 9.25 -8.82
C GLU A 121 11.13 8.92 -7.80
N LEU A 122 9.98 9.60 -7.86
CA LEU A 122 8.82 9.30 -7.01
C LEU A 122 8.37 7.84 -7.19
N PHE A 123 8.24 7.40 -8.43
CA PHE A 123 7.85 6.04 -8.80
C PHE A 123 8.79 5.01 -8.19
N VAL A 124 10.11 5.20 -8.33
CA VAL A 124 11.11 4.31 -7.74
C VAL A 124 10.94 4.25 -6.23
N ARG A 125 10.88 5.38 -5.51
CA ARG A 125 10.72 5.38 -4.04
C ARG A 125 9.44 4.70 -3.59
N TRP A 126 8.35 4.90 -4.33
CA TRP A 126 7.07 4.25 -4.06
C TRP A 126 7.13 2.75 -4.34
N PHE A 127 7.81 2.33 -5.41
CA PHE A 127 7.99 0.92 -5.78
C PHE A 127 8.78 0.16 -4.71
N GLN A 128 9.84 0.80 -4.19
CA GLN A 128 10.64 0.27 -3.08
C GLN A 128 9.79 0.02 -1.82
N TRP A 129 8.97 1.00 -1.45
CA TRP A 129 8.03 0.86 -0.34
C TRP A 129 6.95 -0.18 -0.60
N GLY A 130 6.43 -0.24 -1.82
CA GLY A 130 5.40 -1.19 -2.27
C GLY A 130 5.83 -2.66 -2.08
N THR A 131 7.13 -2.97 -2.18
CA THR A 131 7.67 -4.30 -1.88
C THR A 131 7.40 -4.75 -0.44
N PHE A 132 7.35 -3.79 0.50
CA PHE A 132 7.11 -3.99 1.93
C PHE A 132 5.70 -3.52 2.35
N CYS A 133 4.76 -3.46 1.41
CA CYS A 133 3.33 -3.35 1.68
C CYS A 133 2.68 -4.74 1.74
N PRO A 134 1.49 -4.89 2.36
CA PRO A 134 0.79 -6.17 2.44
C PRO A 134 0.60 -6.82 1.06
N VAL A 135 0.22 -6.03 0.06
CA VAL A 135 0.20 -6.40 -1.37
C VAL A 135 1.06 -5.43 -2.16
N MET A 136 1.88 -5.95 -3.07
CA MET A 136 2.67 -5.15 -4.01
C MET A 136 1.90 -5.05 -5.33
N ARG A 137 1.37 -3.87 -5.66
CA ARG A 137 0.51 -3.66 -6.83
C ARG A 137 0.90 -2.39 -7.60
N LEU A 138 1.27 -2.59 -8.86
CA LEU A 138 1.48 -1.52 -9.82
C LEU A 138 0.18 -1.18 -10.56
N HIS A 139 -0.23 0.08 -10.48
CA HIS A 139 -1.39 0.64 -11.17
C HIS A 139 -1.25 2.16 -11.28
N GLY A 140 -2.06 2.78 -12.14
CA GLY A 140 -2.11 4.23 -12.34
C GLY A 140 -2.62 4.59 -13.74
N ASP A 141 -3.14 5.81 -13.86
CA ASP A 141 -3.56 6.43 -15.11
C ASP A 141 -2.49 7.45 -15.53
N ARG A 142 -1.55 6.96 -16.34
CA ARG A 142 -0.32 7.68 -16.69
C ARG A 142 -0.53 8.70 -17.80
N GLU A 143 0.22 9.78 -17.73
CA GLU A 143 0.31 10.77 -18.80
C GLU A 143 1.49 10.47 -19.74
N PRO A 144 1.47 10.97 -20.99
CA PRO A 144 0.30 11.53 -21.67
C PRO A 144 -0.73 10.43 -22.00
N ARG A 145 -2.01 10.67 -21.73
CA ARG A 145 -3.08 9.72 -22.13
C ARG A 145 -3.04 9.39 -23.61
N GLN A 146 -3.29 8.12 -23.93
CA GLN A 146 -3.43 7.65 -25.31
C GLN A 146 -4.60 8.36 -26.02
N PRO A 147 -4.55 8.52 -27.35
CA PRO A 147 -5.65 9.13 -28.09
C PRO A 147 -6.95 8.31 -27.94
N GLN A 148 -8.09 8.96 -28.12
CA GLN A 148 -9.36 8.26 -28.21
C GLN A 148 -9.36 7.31 -29.42
N VAL A 149 -9.82 6.08 -29.21
CA VAL A 149 -9.98 5.08 -30.27
C VAL A 149 -11.46 4.72 -30.38
N GLY A 150 -12.08 5.08 -31.51
CA GLY A 150 -13.51 4.87 -31.79
C GLY A 150 -14.41 6.04 -31.37
N GLU A 151 -15.70 5.92 -31.66
CA GLU A 151 -16.70 6.99 -31.45
C GLU A 151 -17.90 6.57 -30.59
N GLY A 152 -17.99 5.31 -30.16
CA GLY A 152 -19.15 4.78 -29.43
C GLY A 152 -18.80 4.06 -28.12
N GLY A 153 -19.83 3.78 -27.31
CA GLY A 153 -19.85 2.69 -26.32
C GLY A 153 -18.73 2.62 -25.27
N GLY A 154 -18.08 3.74 -24.92
CA GLY A 154 -16.95 3.78 -24.00
C GLY A 154 -15.67 4.41 -24.58
N ALA A 155 -15.68 4.81 -25.85
CA ALA A 155 -14.53 5.47 -26.50
C ALA A 155 -14.05 6.75 -25.79
N THR A 156 -14.91 7.40 -25.00
CA THR A 156 -14.54 8.56 -24.17
C THR A 156 -13.66 8.19 -22.98
N CYS A 157 -13.64 6.91 -22.54
CA CYS A 157 -12.76 6.39 -21.51
C CYS A 157 -11.38 6.08 -22.11
N ARG A 158 -10.55 7.12 -22.23
CA ARG A 158 -9.19 7.02 -22.77
C ARG A 158 -8.26 6.29 -21.80
N SER A 159 -7.39 5.43 -22.34
CA SER A 159 -6.29 4.82 -21.58
C SER A 159 -5.19 5.83 -21.27
N GLY A 160 -4.56 5.69 -20.10
CA GLY A 160 -3.27 6.31 -19.82
C GLY A 160 -2.13 5.77 -20.68
N ALA A 161 -0.96 6.37 -20.54
CA ALA A 161 0.30 5.85 -21.09
C ALA A 161 0.69 4.49 -20.48
N ASP A 162 1.72 3.87 -21.04
CA ASP A 162 2.28 2.60 -20.55
C ASP A 162 2.71 2.71 -19.08
N ASN A 163 2.58 1.63 -18.33
CA ASN A 163 2.85 1.61 -16.89
C ASN A 163 3.63 0.37 -16.43
N GLU A 164 4.10 -0.46 -17.36
CA GLU A 164 4.96 -1.60 -17.06
C GLU A 164 6.34 -1.14 -16.60
N VAL A 165 7.06 -1.97 -15.85
CA VAL A 165 8.35 -1.59 -15.23
C VAL A 165 9.43 -1.21 -16.25
N TRP A 166 9.33 -1.66 -17.50
CA TRP A 166 10.25 -1.31 -18.59
C TRP A 166 9.89 0.02 -19.28
N SER A 167 8.74 0.63 -18.94
CA SER A 167 8.27 1.88 -19.56
C SER A 167 8.94 3.14 -18.99
N TYR A 168 9.82 2.97 -18.00
CA TYR A 168 10.46 4.04 -17.22
C TYR A 168 11.97 4.20 -17.52
N GLY A 169 12.50 3.49 -18.53
CA GLY A 169 13.92 3.47 -18.87
C GLY A 169 14.72 2.40 -18.12
N GLU A 170 15.93 2.15 -18.62
CA GLU A 170 16.76 1.00 -18.20
C GLU A 170 17.17 1.03 -16.73
N GLU A 171 17.57 2.21 -16.22
CA GLU A 171 17.97 2.37 -14.81
C GLU A 171 16.81 2.04 -13.86
N VAL A 172 15.62 2.59 -14.14
CA VAL A 172 14.42 2.32 -13.33
C VAL A 172 13.99 0.86 -13.45
N TYR A 173 14.10 0.27 -14.64
CA TYR A 173 13.77 -1.14 -14.86
C TYR A 173 14.63 -2.07 -13.99
N GLU A 174 15.95 -1.89 -13.96
CA GLU A 174 16.85 -2.74 -13.16
C GLU A 174 16.59 -2.56 -11.64
N ILE A 175 16.24 -1.34 -11.20
CA ILE A 175 15.79 -1.13 -9.82
C ILE A 175 14.47 -1.88 -9.55
N CYS A 176 13.46 -1.74 -10.42
CA CYS A 176 12.18 -2.43 -10.26
C CYS A 176 12.36 -3.96 -10.22
N LYS A 177 13.18 -4.51 -11.11
CA LYS A 177 13.52 -5.94 -11.16
C LYS A 177 14.16 -6.43 -9.86
N LYS A 178 15.11 -5.67 -9.28
CA LYS A 178 15.68 -5.97 -7.94
C LYS A 178 14.58 -6.11 -6.88
N TYR A 179 13.62 -5.19 -6.86
CA TYR A 179 12.53 -5.19 -5.87
C TYR A 179 11.42 -6.21 -6.15
N LEU A 180 11.20 -6.59 -7.41
CA LEU A 180 10.32 -7.70 -7.79
C LEU A 180 10.89 -9.04 -7.33
N LEU A 181 12.19 -9.29 -7.56
CA LEU A 181 12.87 -10.49 -7.08
C LEU A 181 12.86 -10.56 -5.56
N LEU A 182 13.14 -9.42 -4.90
CA LEU A 182 13.02 -9.31 -3.45
C LEU A 182 11.59 -9.61 -2.94
N ARG A 183 10.55 -9.17 -3.66
CA ARG A 183 9.18 -9.50 -3.28
C ARG A 183 8.91 -11.00 -3.34
N GLU A 184 9.46 -11.71 -4.34
CA GLU A 184 9.37 -13.16 -4.41
C GLU A 184 10.14 -13.85 -3.28
N GLU A 185 11.33 -13.36 -2.90
CA GLU A 185 12.07 -13.83 -1.73
C GLU A 185 11.25 -13.66 -0.43
N LEU A 186 10.52 -12.55 -0.30
CA LEU A 186 9.68 -12.24 0.85
C LEU A 186 8.34 -12.97 0.84
N ARG A 187 8.02 -13.77 -0.18
CA ARG A 187 6.67 -14.33 -0.38
C ARG A 187 6.25 -15.27 0.74
N GLU A 188 7.11 -16.18 1.16
CA GLU A 188 6.78 -17.11 2.26
C GLU A 188 6.67 -16.39 3.59
N TYR A 189 7.56 -15.43 3.87
CA TYR A 189 7.45 -14.58 5.06
C TYR A 189 6.14 -13.78 5.06
N THR A 190 5.75 -13.20 3.92
CA THR A 190 4.50 -12.47 3.77
C THR A 190 3.29 -13.38 4.00
N ARG A 191 3.32 -14.63 3.54
CA ARG A 191 2.26 -15.62 3.84
C ARG A 191 2.15 -15.93 5.33
N LEU A 192 3.27 -16.01 6.04
CA LEU A 192 3.26 -16.14 7.50
C LEU A 192 2.59 -14.93 8.15
N LEU A 193 2.89 -13.70 7.71
CA LEU A 193 2.22 -12.50 8.22
C LEU A 193 0.73 -12.49 7.92
N MET A 194 0.31 -12.94 6.73
CA MET A 194 -1.10 -13.06 6.38
C MET A 194 -1.82 -14.13 7.21
N LYS A 195 -1.11 -15.20 7.58
CA LYS A 195 -1.62 -16.20 8.53
C LYS A 195 -1.77 -15.61 9.93
N ASP A 196 -0.78 -14.87 10.43
CA ASP A 196 -0.90 -14.16 11.70
C ASP A 196 -2.05 -13.14 11.69
N ALA A 197 -2.27 -12.46 10.57
CA ALA A 197 -3.42 -11.58 10.39
C ALA A 197 -4.75 -12.34 10.49
N HIS A 198 -4.84 -13.53 9.88
CA HIS A 198 -6.01 -14.38 9.94
C HIS A 198 -6.27 -14.93 11.36
N GLU A 199 -5.24 -15.42 12.05
CA GLU A 199 -5.37 -16.10 13.34
C GLU A 199 -5.47 -15.12 14.52
N ARG A 200 -4.85 -13.95 14.42
CA ARG A 200 -4.67 -13.01 15.55
C ARG A 200 -5.14 -11.60 15.28
N GLY A 201 -5.53 -11.27 14.04
CA GLY A 201 -5.86 -9.90 13.64
C GLY A 201 -4.64 -8.97 13.57
N SER A 202 -3.41 -9.52 13.57
CA SER A 202 -2.20 -8.72 13.52
C SER A 202 -2.03 -8.04 12.15
N PRO A 203 -1.83 -6.72 12.07
CA PRO A 203 -1.56 -6.05 10.81
C PRO A 203 -0.21 -6.48 10.22
N VAL A 204 -0.13 -6.53 8.88
CA VAL A 204 1.07 -6.93 8.14
C VAL A 204 2.11 -5.80 8.13
N MET A 205 1.69 -4.58 7.79
CA MET A 205 2.45 -3.35 8.02
C MET A 205 1.91 -2.69 9.29
N ARG A 206 2.78 -2.31 10.23
CA ARG A 206 2.33 -1.84 11.54
C ARG A 206 3.25 -0.78 12.16
N PRO A 207 2.70 0.18 12.91
CA PRO A 207 3.51 1.17 13.61
C PRO A 207 4.51 0.50 14.55
N CYS A 208 5.65 1.15 14.78
CA CYS A 208 6.70 0.59 15.65
C CYS A 208 6.20 0.29 17.07
N PHE A 209 5.27 1.08 17.62
CA PHE A 209 4.71 0.81 18.95
C PHE A 209 3.98 -0.54 19.06
N TYR A 210 3.55 -1.14 17.94
CA TYR A 210 2.88 -2.44 17.96
C TYR A 210 3.83 -3.55 18.41
N ASP A 211 5.09 -3.49 17.98
CA ASP A 211 6.15 -4.44 18.37
C ASP A 211 6.96 -3.97 19.58
N PHE A 212 7.03 -2.65 19.80
CA PHE A 212 7.84 -2.01 20.83
C PHE A 212 7.01 -1.05 21.70
N PRO A 213 5.95 -1.52 22.38
CA PRO A 213 5.05 -0.65 23.14
C PRO A 213 5.72 0.02 24.34
N ASN A 214 6.81 -0.57 24.85
CA ASN A 214 7.57 -0.06 25.99
C ASN A 214 8.64 0.98 25.61
N ASP A 215 8.84 1.24 24.32
CA ASP A 215 9.73 2.30 23.83
C ASP A 215 8.89 3.56 23.54
N PRO A 216 8.97 4.62 24.36
CA PRO A 216 8.16 5.82 24.18
C PRO A 216 8.34 6.46 22.82
N LYS A 217 9.56 6.40 22.24
CA LYS A 217 9.83 6.98 20.93
C LYS A 217 9.03 6.27 19.84
N CYS A 218 8.76 4.97 19.98
CA CYS A 218 7.97 4.22 19.00
C CYS A 218 6.51 4.67 18.88
N TRP A 219 6.00 5.45 19.83
CA TRP A 219 4.67 6.07 19.78
C TRP A 219 4.64 7.41 19.02
N GLU A 220 5.80 8.01 18.77
CA GLU A 220 5.95 9.32 18.11
C GLU A 220 6.41 9.21 16.65
N LEU A 221 6.80 8.01 16.21
CA LEU A 221 7.36 7.79 14.87
C LEU A 221 6.27 7.72 13.80
N GLU A 222 6.39 8.57 12.79
CA GLU A 222 5.43 8.66 11.68
C GLU A 222 6.01 8.21 10.33
N THR A 223 7.35 8.09 10.21
CA THR A 223 8.05 7.87 8.93
C THR A 223 8.77 6.53 8.84
N GLN A 224 8.60 5.66 9.83
CA GLN A 224 9.16 4.31 9.85
C GLN A 224 8.13 3.33 10.40
N TYR A 225 8.23 2.07 10.01
CA TYR A 225 7.26 1.06 10.40
C TYR A 225 7.85 -0.34 10.38
N MET A 226 7.13 -1.27 10.97
CA MET A 226 7.45 -2.69 10.99
C MET A 226 6.69 -3.42 9.87
N TYR A 227 7.40 -4.19 9.06
CA TYR A 227 6.83 -5.16 8.12
C TYR A 227 6.88 -6.56 8.75
N GLY A 228 5.80 -6.90 9.46
CA GLY A 228 5.79 -7.94 10.47
C GLY A 228 6.85 -7.70 11.58
N PRO A 229 7.16 -8.69 12.42
CA PRO A 229 8.07 -8.48 13.55
C PRO A 229 9.56 -8.42 13.15
N LYS A 230 9.90 -8.73 11.90
CA LYS A 230 11.28 -8.95 11.46
C LYS A 230 11.94 -7.74 10.81
N TYR A 231 11.23 -7.01 9.96
CA TYR A 231 11.81 -5.95 9.14
C TYR A 231 11.35 -4.58 9.61
N LEU A 232 12.30 -3.70 9.88
CA LEU A 232 12.08 -2.29 10.16
C LEU A 232 12.38 -1.48 8.89
N CYS A 233 11.36 -0.81 8.36
CA CYS A 233 11.38 -0.19 7.04
C CYS A 233 11.40 1.34 7.13
N PHE A 234 12.21 1.97 6.27
CA PHE A 234 12.40 3.41 6.21
C PHE A 234 12.16 3.95 4.79
N PRO A 235 10.89 4.20 4.41
CA PRO A 235 10.59 4.81 3.11
C PRO A 235 11.20 6.21 3.00
N VAL A 236 11.64 6.56 1.79
CA VAL A 236 12.24 7.87 1.49
C VAL A 236 11.16 8.78 0.92
N PHE A 237 10.83 9.86 1.63
CA PHE A 237 9.68 10.74 1.30
C PHE A 237 10.07 12.09 0.69
N GLU A 238 11.36 12.37 0.54
CA GLU A 238 11.84 13.65 0.00
C GLU A 238 12.55 13.45 -1.35
N PRO A 239 12.24 14.28 -2.37
CA PRO A 239 12.92 14.24 -3.65
C PRO A 239 14.42 14.51 -3.50
N GLY A 240 15.25 13.78 -4.25
CA GLY A 240 16.70 13.91 -4.19
C GLY A 240 17.37 13.40 -2.91
N GLN A 241 16.62 12.90 -1.92
CA GLN A 241 17.21 12.42 -0.67
C GLN A 241 18.07 11.17 -0.90
N ARG A 242 19.31 11.19 -0.39
CA ARG A 242 20.30 10.09 -0.51
C ARG A 242 20.88 9.64 0.82
N LYS A 243 20.53 10.33 1.91
CA LYS A 243 20.85 9.98 3.30
C LYS A 243 19.68 10.30 4.20
N MET A 244 19.51 9.54 5.27
CA MET A 244 18.48 9.82 6.27
C MET A 244 18.91 9.40 7.68
N SER A 245 18.34 10.06 8.68
CA SER A 245 18.49 9.71 10.08
C SER A 245 17.36 8.77 10.48
N VAL A 246 17.69 7.60 11.01
CA VAL A 246 16.74 6.53 11.32
C VAL A 246 16.84 6.11 12.77
N TYR A 247 15.71 5.88 13.42
CA TYR A 247 15.68 5.37 14.80
C TYR A 247 15.53 3.85 14.82
N LEU A 248 16.37 3.19 15.61
CA LEU A 248 16.33 1.75 15.84
C LEU A 248 15.69 1.50 17.21
N PRO A 249 14.50 0.86 17.29
CA PRO A 249 13.79 0.65 18.56
C PRO A 249 14.59 -0.12 19.61
N VAL A 250 14.40 0.24 20.88
CA VAL A 250 14.93 -0.50 22.06
C VAL A 250 14.35 -1.92 22.12
N GLY A 251 15.11 -2.87 22.67
CA GLY A 251 14.65 -4.25 22.90
C GLY A 251 14.91 -5.21 21.73
N ALA A 252 15.71 -4.77 20.77
CA ALA A 252 16.19 -5.56 19.66
C ALA A 252 17.59 -5.08 19.23
N LYS A 253 18.36 -5.97 18.62
CA LYS A 253 19.53 -5.60 17.81
C LYS A 253 19.11 -5.56 16.35
N TRP A 254 19.79 -4.75 15.55
CA TRP A 254 19.42 -4.48 14.17
C TRP A 254 20.62 -4.56 13.26
N MET A 255 20.46 -5.20 12.11
CA MET A 255 21.45 -5.20 11.02
C MET A 255 20.74 -4.77 9.74
N MET A 256 21.38 -3.99 8.87
CA MET A 256 20.79 -3.71 7.56
C MET A 256 20.57 -5.01 6.78
N LYS A 257 19.54 -5.07 5.94
CA LYS A 257 19.18 -6.29 5.18
C LYS A 257 20.29 -6.76 4.24
N ASP A 258 21.08 -5.84 3.71
CA ASP A 258 22.26 -6.09 2.87
C ASP A 258 23.52 -6.43 3.68
N GLY A 259 23.43 -6.46 5.01
CA GLY A 259 24.48 -6.89 5.93
C GLY A 259 25.09 -5.72 6.71
N GLY A 260 26.37 -5.88 7.10
CA GLY A 260 27.11 -4.85 7.81
C GLY A 260 27.06 -4.96 9.33
N ALA A 261 27.20 -3.82 10.00
CA ALA A 261 27.30 -3.77 11.46
C ALA A 261 25.95 -4.10 12.12
N ILE A 262 26.04 -4.72 13.30
CA ILE A 262 24.91 -4.89 14.21
C ILE A 262 24.87 -3.67 15.13
N PHE A 263 23.72 -3.05 15.22
CA PHE A 263 23.44 -1.92 16.09
C PHE A 263 22.57 -2.38 17.26
N ASP A 264 22.89 -1.92 18.46
CA ASP A 264 21.96 -2.00 19.59
C ASP A 264 20.76 -1.07 19.34
N GLY A 265 19.58 -1.46 19.82
CA GLY A 265 18.39 -0.61 19.82
C GLY A 265 18.49 0.61 20.75
N GLY A 266 17.61 1.59 20.57
CA GLY A 266 17.60 2.85 21.31
C GLY A 266 18.50 3.94 20.74
N VAL A 267 19.01 3.74 19.53
CA VAL A 267 19.94 4.66 18.87
C VAL A 267 19.32 5.24 17.60
N THR A 268 19.78 6.44 17.25
CA THR A 268 19.52 7.01 15.93
C THR A 268 20.82 6.99 15.14
N VAL A 269 20.77 6.47 13.91
CA VAL A 269 21.93 6.32 13.02
C VAL A 269 21.68 7.04 11.70
N GLU A 270 22.74 7.57 11.08
CA GLU A 270 22.70 8.05 9.70
C GLU A 270 22.92 6.87 8.75
N VAL A 271 22.06 6.74 7.75
CA VAL A 271 22.16 5.67 6.74
C VAL A 271 22.07 6.26 5.33
N ASP A 272 22.75 5.60 4.41
CA ASP A 272 22.63 5.88 2.99
C ASP A 272 21.30 5.33 2.44
N CYS A 273 20.67 6.12 1.57
CA CYS A 273 19.48 5.74 0.82
C CYS A 273 19.63 6.15 -0.65
N PRO A 274 20.62 5.61 -1.40
CA PRO A 274 20.77 5.89 -2.83
C PRO A 274 19.50 5.53 -3.61
N ILE A 275 19.37 5.97 -4.86
CA ILE A 275 18.12 5.81 -5.63
C ILE A 275 17.70 4.35 -5.77
N ASP A 276 18.64 3.41 -5.78
CA ASP A 276 18.41 1.97 -5.92
C ASP A 276 18.20 1.22 -4.59
N LEU A 277 18.22 1.92 -3.44
CA LEU A 277 18.10 1.34 -2.10
C LEU A 277 17.19 2.15 -1.18
N MET A 278 16.18 1.47 -0.62
CA MET A 278 15.43 1.92 0.55
C MET A 278 16.02 1.22 1.79
N PRO A 279 16.40 1.95 2.85
CA PRO A 279 16.94 1.33 4.05
C PRO A 279 15.93 0.41 4.72
N VAL A 280 16.36 -0.82 5.01
CA VAL A 280 15.58 -1.82 5.73
C VAL A 280 16.51 -2.55 6.68
N PHE A 281 16.15 -2.56 7.96
CA PHE A 281 16.86 -3.31 8.99
C PHE A 281 16.13 -4.61 9.30
N VAL A 282 16.91 -5.65 9.61
CA VAL A 282 16.47 -6.96 10.03
C VAL A 282 16.77 -7.09 11.52
N ARG A 283 15.75 -7.43 12.30
CA ARG A 283 15.90 -7.77 13.71
C ARG A 283 16.87 -8.94 13.87
N GLN A 284 17.87 -8.78 14.73
CA GLN A 284 18.78 -9.83 15.16
C GLN A 284 18.35 -10.23 16.57
N ASP A 285 18.15 -11.53 16.79
CA ASP A 285 17.71 -12.09 18.07
C ASP A 285 18.71 -11.81 19.21
#